data_AF-A0A7J5AZN4-F1
#
_entry.id   AF-A0A7J5AZN4-F1
#
_cell.length_a   1.000
_cell.length_b   1.000
_cell.length_c   1.000
_cell.angle_alpha   90.00
_cell.angle_beta   90.00
_cell.angle_gamma   90.00
#
_symmetry.space_group_name_H-M   'P 1'
#
loop_
_entity.id
_entity.type
_entity.pdbx_description
1 polymer ?
#
loop_
_entity_poly.entity_id
_entity_poly.type
_entity_poly.pdbx_seq_one_letter_code
_entity_poly.pdbx_strand_id
1 'polypeptide(L)' 'MADSLKYIVTLDLSDDDRYAILVNALQDYANDALNSAQDSVNTTAERDHFQQIAFTAQNLLDEIQST' A
#
# COMPACT_ATOMS: atom_id res chain seq x y z
N MET A 1 27.57 -14.67 28.71
CA MET A 1 26.77 -14.76 27.47
C MET A 1 26.41 -13.33 27.11
N ALA A 2 26.88 -12.83 25.97
CA ALA A 2 26.72 -11.42 25.60
C ALA A 2 25.28 -11.18 25.15
N ASP A 3 24.63 -10.23 25.81
CA ASP A 3 23.33 -9.67 25.48
C ASP A 3 23.32 -9.25 24.00
N SER A 4 22.44 -9.88 23.22
CA SER A 4 22.20 -9.47 21.84
C SER A 4 21.43 -8.16 21.88
N LEU A 5 22.15 -7.03 21.93
CA LEU A 5 21.61 -5.69 21.75
C LEU A 5 20.81 -5.69 20.44
N LYS A 6 19.49 -5.75 20.56
CA LYS A 6 18.55 -5.62 19.45
C LYS A 6 18.70 -4.20 18.91
N TYR A 7 19.53 -4.04 17.88
CA TYR A 7 19.68 -2.78 17.14
C TYR A 7 18.29 -2.36 16.65
N ILE A 8 17.68 -1.38 17.31
CA ILE A 8 16.57 -0.66 16.71
C ILE A 8 17.24 0.28 15.71
N VAL A 9 17.25 -0.12 14.44
CA VAL A 9 17.67 0.74 13.35
C VAL A 9 16.63 1.83 13.25
N THR A 10 16.92 3.01 13.78
CA THR A 10 16.19 4.22 13.42
C THR A 10 16.57 4.50 11.97
N LEU A 11 15.73 4.07 11.04
CA LEU A 11 15.86 4.47 9.63
C LEU A 11 15.62 5.98 9.61
N ASP A 12 16.71 6.75 9.51
CA ASP A 12 16.66 8.19 9.29
C ASP A 12 16.22 8.43 7.84
N LEU A 13 14.93 8.22 7.59
CA LEU A 13 14.31 8.38 6.29
C LEU A 13 14.08 9.87 6.07
N SER A 14 14.58 10.37 4.95
CA SER A 14 14.20 11.70 4.49
C SER A 14 12.68 11.78 4.25
N ASP A 15 12.15 12.99 4.16
CA ASP A 15 10.74 13.19 3.77
C ASP A 15 10.48 12.57 2.38
N ASP A 16 11.45 12.68 1.46
CA ASP A 16 11.37 12.08 0.12
C ASP A 16 11.33 10.54 0.16
N ASP A 17 12.14 9.91 1.01
CA ASP A 17 12.12 8.46 1.18
C ASP A 17 10.79 7.97 1.75
N ARG A 18 10.25 8.69 2.75
CA ARG A 18 8.94 8.39 3.34
C ARG A 18 7.82 8.57 2.34
N TYR A 19 7.89 9.61 1.51
CA TYR A 19 6.96 9.86 0.43
C TYR A 19 6.99 8.72 -0.59
N ALA A 20 8.17 8.32 -1.05
CA ALA A 20 8.33 7.22 -1.99
C ALA A 20 7.80 5.89 -1.44
N ILE A 21 8.05 5.60 -0.15
CA ILE A 21 7.50 4.42 0.53
C ILE A 21 5.97 4.46 0.55
N LEU A 22 5.38 5.61 0.89
CA LEU A 22 3.93 5.78 0.93
C LEU A 22 3.30 5.55 -0.45
N VAL A 23 3.86 6.17 -1.49
CA VAL A 23 3.37 6.02 -2.87
C VAL A 23 3.46 4.57 -3.33
N ASN A 24 4.60 3.91 -3.11
CA ASN A 24 4.75 2.49 -3.48
C ASN A 24 3.76 1.61 -2.73
N ALA A 25 3.59 1.81 -1.42
CA ALA A 25 2.66 1.02 -0.61
C ALA A 25 1.19 1.20 -1.06
N LEU A 26 0.79 2.42 -1.41
CA LEU A 26 -0.55 2.69 -1.94
C LEU A 26 -0.76 2.06 -3.32
N GLN A 27 0.28 2.07 -4.16
CA GLN A 27 0.22 1.46 -5.49
C GLN A 27 0.15 -0.06 -5.42
N ASP A 28 0.93 -0.68 -4.55
CA ASP A 28 0.86 -2.11 -4.27
C ASP A 28 -0.53 -2.49 -3.73
N TYR A 29 -1.08 -1.69 -2.79
CA TYR A 29 -2.41 -1.92 -2.24
C TYR A 29 -3.52 -1.82 -3.29
N ALA A 30 -3.45 -0.83 -4.18
CA ALA A 30 -4.39 -0.70 -5.30
C ALA A 30 -4.32 -1.91 -6.24
N ASN A 31 -3.11 -2.37 -6.56
CA ASN A 31 -2.88 -3.52 -7.43
C ASN A 31 -3.38 -4.82 -6.79
N ASP A 32 -3.12 -5.04 -5.50
CA ASP A 32 -3.59 -6.23 -4.79
C ASP A 32 -5.11 -6.28 -4.69
N ALA A 33 -5.75 -5.12 -4.48
CA ALA A 33 -7.19 -5.00 -4.54
C ALA A 33 -7.73 -5.31 -5.95
N LEU A 34 -7.09 -4.83 -7.02
CA LEU A 34 -7.49 -5.19 -8.39
C LEU A 34 -7.34 -6.68 -8.67
N ASN A 35 -6.24 -7.30 -8.23
CA ASN A 35 -6.02 -8.73 -8.37
C ASN A 35 -7.12 -9.52 -7.65
N SER A 36 -7.49 -9.10 -6.43
CA SER A 36 -8.57 -9.71 -5.66
C SER A 36 -9.94 -9.50 -6.32
N ALA A 37 -10.18 -8.34 -6.93
CA ALA A 37 -11.40 -8.09 -7.70
C ALA A 37 -11.53 -8.96 -8.96
N GLN A 38 -10.41 -9.39 -9.54
CA GLN A 38 -10.37 -10.27 -10.72
C GLN A 38 -10.44 -11.75 -10.36
N ASP A 39 -10.24 -12.11 -9.10
CA ASP A 39 -10.32 -13.49 -8.66
C ASP A 39 -11.73 -14.05 -8.79
N SER A 40 -11.86 -15.12 -9.57
CA SER A 40 -13.10 -15.85 -9.78
C SER A 40 -13.61 -16.59 -8.54
N VAL A 41 -12.77 -16.79 -7.52
CA VAL A 41 -13.14 -17.40 -6.24
C VAL A 41 -14.00 -16.44 -5.40
N ASN A 42 -13.85 -15.13 -5.59
CA ASN A 42 -14.58 -14.12 -4.83
C ASN A 42 -16.02 -13.96 -5.34
N THR A 43 -16.93 -13.73 -4.40
CA THR A 43 -18.33 -13.40 -4.71
C THR A 43 -18.43 -12.04 -5.38
N THR A 44 -19.55 -11.77 -6.06
CA THR A 44 -19.77 -10.46 -6.70
C THR A 44 -19.62 -9.30 -5.71
N ALA A 45 -20.15 -9.43 -4.49
CA ALA A 45 -20.06 -8.38 -3.48
C ALA A 45 -18.61 -8.14 -3.01
N GLU A 46 -17.82 -9.20 -2.85
CA GLU A 46 -16.40 -9.07 -2.51
C GLU A 46 -15.60 -8.43 -3.63
N ARG A 47 -15.85 -8.81 -4.89
CA ARG A 47 -15.20 -8.18 -6.04
C ARG A 47 -15.56 -6.71 -6.17
N ASP A 48 -16.84 -6.34 -5.99
CA ASP A 48 -17.29 -4.95 -6.00
C ASP A 48 -16.61 -4.14 -4.87
N HIS A 49 -16.44 -4.76 -3.70
CA HIS A 49 -15.71 -4.14 -2.59
C HIS A 49 -14.23 -3.91 -2.93
N PHE A 50 -13.55 -4.91 -3.49
CA PHE A 50 -12.16 -4.77 -3.92
C PHE A 50 -11.98 -3.74 -5.03
N GLN A 51 -12.94 -3.61 -5.95
CA GLN A 51 -12.93 -2.54 -6.96
C GLN A 51 -13.04 -1.15 -6.33
N GLN A 52 -13.88 -0.97 -5.31
CA GLN A 52 -13.99 0.29 -4.58
C GLN A 52 -12.70 0.63 -3.82
N ILE A 53 -12.06 -0.38 -3.21
CA ILE A 53 -10.76 -0.22 -2.55
C ILE A 53 -9.71 0.26 -3.55
N ALA A 54 -9.57 -0.44 -4.69
CA ALA A 54 -8.63 -0.08 -5.73
C ALA A 54 -8.86 1.35 -6.25
N PHE A 55 -10.11 1.72 -6.51
CA PHE A 55 -10.47 3.07 -6.94
C PHE A 55 -10.09 4.14 -5.92
N THR A 56 -10.37 3.87 -4.64
CA THR A 56 -10.05 4.81 -3.55
C THR A 56 -8.54 4.99 -3.38
N ALA A 57 -7.78 3.90 -3.44
CA ALA A 57 -6.32 3.93 -3.36
C ALA A 57 -5.71 4.69 -4.55
N GLN A 58 -6.23 4.50 -5.76
CA GLN A 58 -5.77 5.22 -6.94
C GLN A 58 -6.07 6.72 -6.86
N ASN A 59 -7.27 7.11 -6.40
CA ASN A 59 -7.57 8.53 -6.22
C ASN A 59 -6.65 9.20 -5.20
N LEU A 60 -6.31 8.49 -4.12
CA LEU A 60 -5.38 8.99 -3.12
C LEU A 60 -3.95 9.14 -3.71
N LEU A 61 -3.51 8.19 -4.53
CA LEU A 61 -2.24 8.31 -5.27
C LEU A 61 -2.24 9.54 -6.17
N ASP A 62 -3.31 9.74 -6.93
CA ASP A 62 -3.44 10.86 -7.86
C ASP A 62 -3.44 12.20 -7.10
N GLU A 63 -4.12 12.27 -5.94
CA GLU A 63 -4.12 13.45 -5.07
C GLU A 63 -2.72 13.74 -4.53
N ILE A 64 -2.03 12.73 -4.01
CA ILE A 64 -0.68 12.85 -3.45
C ILE A 64 0.32 13.28 -4.53
N GLN A 65 0.25 12.72 -5.74
CA GLN A 65 1.14 13.05 -6.85
C GLN A 65 0.84 14.40 -7.51
N SER A 66 -0.35 14.96 -7.29
CA SER A 66 -0.73 16.28 -7.80
C SER A 66 -0.29 17.43 -6.89
N THR A 67 0.36 17.15 -5.76
CA THR A 67 0.78 18.15 -4.75
C THR A 67 2.23 18.54 -4.96
#